data_AF-A0A4Q1FQN4-F1
#
_entry.id   AF-A0A4Q1FQN4-F1
#
_cell.length_a   1.000
_cell.length_b   1.000
_cell.length_c   1.000
_cell.angle_alpha   90.00
_cell.angle_beta   90.00
_cell.angle_gamma   90.00
#
_symmetry.space_group_name_H-M   'P 1'
#
loop_
_entity.id
_entity.type
_entity.pdbx_description
1 polymer ?
#
loop_
_entity_poly.entity_id
_entity_poly.type
_entity_poly.pdbx_seq_one_letter_code
_entity_poly.pdbx_strand_id
1 'polypeptide(L)'
;MKNIKTLIAAFIAGLGLLSFTAINHDKKEAQKETVSTVKGYEVGDEATDFKLKNIDGKMVSLSDFKTAKGFIVIFTCNHCPYAKKYEDRIIELDKKYKSQGYPVIAINPNDPNVQPEDGYQQMIERAKQKGFTFPYLVDEGQKIYPQYGATKTPHVFVLQKENGKNIVKYIGAIDNNYDNPNDVSEYYAQDAVNALIKGEPVKMTKTVAIGCTIKVKK
;
A
#
# COMPACT_ATOMS: atom_id res chain seq x y z
N MET A 1 -48.26 45.08 12.16
CA MET A 1 -48.45 46.54 12.18
C MET A 1 -47.96 47.09 13.51
N LYS A 2 -47.34 48.27 13.47
CA LYS A 2 -46.88 49.14 14.58
C LYS A 2 -45.49 48.88 15.17
N ASN A 3 -44.52 49.52 14.51
CA ASN A 3 -43.32 50.08 15.09
C ASN A 3 -43.69 51.17 16.12
N ILE A 4 -42.98 51.24 17.26
CA ILE A 4 -42.83 52.48 18.03
C ILE A 4 -41.35 52.65 18.38
N LYS A 5 -40.79 53.76 17.87
CA LYS A 5 -39.52 54.37 18.26
C LYS A 5 -39.78 55.24 19.50
N THR A 6 -38.84 55.34 20.44
CA THR A 6 -38.50 56.63 21.09
C THR A 6 -37.09 56.56 21.69
N LEU A 7 -36.29 57.58 21.37
CA LEU A 7 -34.99 57.93 21.96
C LEU A 7 -35.18 58.57 23.35
N ILE A 8 -34.12 58.65 24.18
CA ILE A 8 -33.49 59.92 24.66
C ILE A 8 -32.47 59.67 25.80
N ALA A 9 -31.30 60.33 25.64
CA ALA A 9 -30.28 60.88 26.58
C ALA A 9 -29.69 60.00 27.71
N ALA A 10 -28.37 59.83 27.94
CA ALA A 10 -27.13 60.63 27.86
C ALA A 10 -26.61 61.09 29.24
N PHE A 11 -25.27 61.16 29.38
CA PHE A 11 -24.45 61.77 30.46
C PHE A 11 -24.37 60.93 31.77
N ILE A 12 -23.24 60.68 32.50
CA ILE A 12 -21.88 61.25 32.70
C ILE A 12 -21.04 60.24 33.52
N ALA A 13 -19.70 60.32 33.38
CA ALA A 13 -18.60 59.95 34.30
C ALA A 13 -18.58 58.51 34.86
N GLY A 14 -17.44 57.82 34.92
CA GLY A 14 -16.07 58.30 35.08
C GLY A 14 -15.48 57.61 36.31
N LEU A 15 -14.19 57.29 36.20
CA LEU A 15 -13.28 56.79 37.23
C LEU A 15 -13.47 55.34 37.70
N GLY A 16 -12.38 54.58 37.57
CA GLY A 16 -12.12 53.43 38.44
C GLY A 16 -11.33 52.33 37.77
N LEU A 17 -10.01 52.52 37.65
CA LEU A 17 -9.09 51.39 37.48
C LEU A 17 -9.38 50.34 38.55
N LEU A 18 -9.45 49.07 38.14
CA LEU A 18 -8.84 47.96 38.87
C LEU A 18 -8.63 46.81 37.90
N SER A 19 -7.36 46.67 37.51
CA SER A 19 -6.81 45.57 36.75
C SER A 19 -7.04 44.25 37.50
N PHE A 20 -7.77 43.32 36.89
CA PHE A 20 -7.59 41.90 37.14
C PHE A 20 -7.39 41.22 35.79
N THR A 21 -6.13 40.97 35.46
CA THR A 21 -5.73 40.09 34.36
C THR A 21 -6.21 38.68 34.69
N ALA A 22 -7.35 38.28 34.11
CA ALA A 22 -7.71 36.88 34.01
C ALA A 22 -6.72 36.21 33.05
N ILE A 23 -5.72 35.53 33.60
CA ILE A 23 -4.85 34.63 32.86
C ILE A 23 -5.73 33.44 32.45
N ASN A 24 -6.27 33.50 31.23
CA ASN A 24 -6.81 32.33 30.57
C ASN A 24 -5.63 31.38 30.29
N HIS A 25 -5.51 30.38 31.15
CA HIS A 25 -4.57 29.29 30.96
C HIS A 25 -5.15 28.37 29.88
N ASP A 26 -4.93 28.73 28.61
CA ASP A 26 -5.17 27.86 27.45
C ASP A 26 -4.29 26.61 27.59
N LYS A 27 -4.81 25.59 28.28
CA LYS A 27 -4.30 24.23 28.19
C LYS A 27 -4.66 23.71 26.80
N LYS A 28 -3.78 23.97 25.83
CA LYS A 28 -3.66 23.13 24.64
C LYS A 28 -3.32 21.71 25.13
N GLU A 29 -4.33 20.87 25.20
CA GLU A 29 -4.13 19.43 25.24
C GLU A 29 -3.44 19.02 23.93
N ALA A 30 -2.16 18.72 24.03
CA ALA A 30 -1.43 18.05 22.97
C ALA A 30 -2.08 16.67 22.78
N GLN A 31 -2.81 16.50 21.68
CA GLN A 31 -3.21 15.18 21.20
C GLN A 31 -1.94 14.39 20.93
N LYS A 32 -1.66 13.48 21.84
CA LYS A 32 -0.63 12.45 21.71
C LYS A 32 -1.08 11.54 20.57
N GLU A 33 -0.52 11.74 19.37
CA GLU A 33 -0.66 10.80 18.27
C GLU A 33 -0.19 9.43 18.77
N THR A 34 -1.16 8.56 19.03
CA THR A 34 -0.90 7.15 19.28
C THR A 34 -0.36 6.58 17.99
N VAL A 35 0.94 6.31 17.94
CA VAL A 35 1.56 5.48 16.92
C VAL A 35 0.87 4.12 17.00
N SER A 36 -0.16 3.95 16.18
CA SER A 36 -0.78 2.67 15.92
C SER A 36 0.32 1.77 15.38
N THR A 37 0.69 0.74 16.14
CA THR A 37 1.45 -0.38 15.59
C THR A 37 0.57 -1.04 14.55
N VAL A 38 0.71 -0.65 13.29
CA VAL A 38 -0.09 -1.17 12.18
C VAL A 38 0.19 -2.67 12.11
N LYS A 39 -0.75 -3.48 12.58
CA LYS A 39 -0.75 -4.92 12.35
C LYS A 39 -1.08 -5.12 10.88
N GLY A 40 -0.18 -5.78 10.14
CA GLY A 40 -0.39 -6.09 8.73
C GLY A 40 -1.58 -7.05 8.50
N TYR A 41 -2.03 -7.14 7.26
CA TYR A 41 -3.14 -8.00 6.89
C TYR A 41 -2.90 -9.49 7.19
N GLU A 42 -3.99 -10.15 7.56
CA GLU A 42 -4.15 -11.59 7.60
C GLU A 42 -4.99 -12.07 6.41
N VAL A 43 -4.96 -13.39 6.14
CA VAL A 43 -5.87 -13.98 5.15
C VAL A 43 -7.31 -13.81 5.63
N GLY A 44 -8.17 -13.28 4.76
CA GLY A 44 -9.55 -12.92 5.06
C GLY A 44 -9.76 -11.42 5.29
N ASP A 45 -8.69 -10.65 5.53
CA ASP A 45 -8.81 -9.21 5.73
C ASP A 45 -9.15 -8.48 4.42
N GLU A 46 -9.79 -7.32 4.57
CA GLU A 46 -10.02 -6.38 3.48
C GLU A 46 -8.76 -5.53 3.26
N ALA A 47 -8.13 -5.68 2.10
CA ALA A 47 -7.05 -4.83 1.67
C ALA A 47 -7.58 -3.48 1.20
N THR A 48 -7.13 -2.42 1.85
CA THR A 48 -7.45 -1.05 1.47
C THR A 48 -6.96 -0.73 0.06
N ASP A 49 -7.67 0.14 -0.64
CA ASP A 49 -7.16 0.75 -1.87
C ASP A 49 -5.99 1.70 -1.55
N PHE A 50 -5.25 2.07 -2.58
CA PHE A 50 -4.16 3.03 -2.51
C PHE A 50 -4.16 3.91 -3.74
N LYS A 51 -3.36 4.98 -3.73
CA LYS A 51 -3.12 5.80 -4.91
C LYS A 51 -1.62 6.07 -4.98
N LEU A 52 -0.92 5.25 -5.75
CA LEU A 52 0.54 5.29 -5.85
C LEU A 52 0.99 5.71 -7.24
N LYS A 53 2.16 6.35 -7.31
CA LYS A 53 2.74 6.78 -8.57
C LYS A 53 3.38 5.59 -9.28
N ASN A 54 2.96 5.36 -10.51
CA ASN A 54 3.55 4.37 -11.42
C ASN A 54 4.76 4.96 -12.15
N ILE A 55 5.63 4.10 -12.68
CA ILE A 55 6.82 4.49 -13.47
C ILE A 55 6.52 5.38 -14.70
N ASP A 56 5.30 5.33 -15.26
CA ASP A 56 4.88 6.23 -16.34
C ASP A 56 4.41 7.62 -15.85
N GLY A 57 4.53 7.88 -14.54
CA GLY A 57 4.15 9.12 -13.88
C GLY A 57 2.67 9.21 -13.52
N LYS A 58 1.82 8.26 -13.94
CA LYS A 58 0.40 8.26 -13.60
C LYS A 58 0.18 7.71 -12.20
N MET A 59 -0.89 8.18 -11.55
CA MET A 59 -1.35 7.57 -10.31
C MET A 59 -2.19 6.35 -10.62
N VAL A 60 -1.98 5.26 -9.89
CA VAL A 60 -2.70 3.98 -10.04
C VAL A 60 -3.29 3.57 -8.70
N SER A 61 -4.53 3.10 -8.76
CA SER A 61 -5.32 2.52 -7.68
C SER A 61 -5.83 1.14 -8.08
N LEU A 62 -6.10 0.25 -7.11
CA LEU A 62 -6.77 -1.02 -7.39
C LEU A 62 -8.18 -0.77 -7.96
N SER A 63 -8.84 0.30 -7.53
CA SER A 63 -10.15 0.69 -8.04
C SER A 63 -10.13 1.16 -9.50
N ASP A 64 -8.98 1.46 -10.11
CA ASP A 64 -8.89 1.79 -11.55
C ASP A 64 -9.20 0.58 -12.44
N PHE A 65 -9.01 -0.64 -11.92
CA PHE A 65 -9.22 -1.90 -12.63
C PHE A 65 -10.66 -2.41 -12.42
N LYS A 66 -11.60 -1.84 -13.18
CA LYS A 66 -13.04 -2.13 -13.04
C LYS A 66 -13.41 -3.59 -13.38
N THR A 67 -12.70 -4.21 -14.30
CA THR A 67 -12.96 -5.59 -14.75
C THR A 67 -12.13 -6.64 -14.02
N ALA A 68 -11.21 -6.23 -13.13
CA ALA A 68 -10.40 -7.17 -12.37
C ALA A 68 -11.27 -7.95 -11.37
N LYS A 69 -11.08 -9.28 -11.37
CA LYS A 69 -11.65 -10.23 -10.41
C LYS A 69 -10.84 -10.29 -9.11
N GLY A 70 -9.60 -9.80 -9.16
CA GLY A 70 -8.67 -9.78 -8.05
C GLY A 70 -7.32 -9.24 -8.51
N PHE A 71 -6.29 -9.36 -7.67
CA PHE A 71 -4.96 -8.81 -7.93
C PHE A 71 -3.88 -9.71 -7.37
N ILE A 72 -2.72 -9.72 -8.02
CA ILE A 72 -1.49 -10.28 -7.46
C ILE A 72 -0.61 -9.10 -7.07
N VAL A 73 -0.70 -8.66 -5.81
CA VAL A 73 0.10 -7.54 -5.30
C VAL A 73 1.45 -8.09 -4.84
N ILE A 74 2.55 -7.54 -5.37
CA ILE A 74 3.90 -8.02 -5.04
C ILE A 74 4.76 -6.85 -4.61
N PHE A 75 5.20 -6.87 -3.36
CA PHE A 75 6.24 -5.96 -2.89
C PHE A 75 7.59 -6.47 -3.38
N THR A 76 8.28 -5.70 -4.22
CA THR A 76 9.56 -6.07 -4.84
C THR A 76 10.51 -4.87 -4.82
N CYS A 77 11.73 -5.01 -5.36
CA CYS A 77 12.67 -3.89 -5.49
C CYS A 77 13.67 -4.14 -6.62
N ASN A 78 14.53 -3.15 -6.89
CA ASN A 78 15.47 -3.18 -8.01
C ASN A 78 16.82 -3.78 -7.62
N HIS A 79 17.26 -3.64 -6.36
CA HIS A 79 18.63 -4.00 -5.97
C HIS A 79 18.76 -5.44 -5.44
N CYS A 80 17.74 -5.96 -4.75
CA CYS A 80 17.85 -7.21 -4.00
C CYS A 80 18.08 -8.41 -4.94
N PRO A 81 19.07 -9.28 -4.69
CA PRO A 81 19.36 -10.43 -5.55
C PRO A 81 18.18 -11.40 -5.63
N TYR A 82 17.41 -11.57 -4.55
CA TYR A 82 16.19 -12.39 -4.55
C TYR A 82 15.12 -11.79 -5.47
N ALA A 83 14.84 -10.49 -5.33
CA ALA A 83 13.87 -9.79 -6.18
C ALA A 83 14.24 -9.91 -7.66
N LYS A 84 15.52 -9.68 -8.01
CA LYS A 84 16.04 -9.83 -9.37
C LYS A 84 15.81 -11.23 -9.95
N LYS A 85 16.04 -12.29 -9.16
CA LYS A 85 15.80 -13.69 -9.58
C LYS A 85 14.33 -14.03 -9.81
N TYR A 86 13.41 -13.24 -9.26
CA TYR A 86 11.97 -13.47 -9.39
C TYR A 86 11.32 -12.65 -10.51
N GLU A 87 12.01 -11.69 -11.12
CA GLU A 87 11.41 -10.77 -12.09
C GLU A 87 10.76 -11.47 -13.28
N ASP A 88 11.43 -12.47 -13.87
CA ASP A 88 10.88 -13.21 -15.01
C ASP A 88 9.63 -14.00 -14.61
N ARG A 89 9.60 -14.55 -13.40
CA ARG A 89 8.43 -15.23 -12.84
C ARG A 89 7.28 -14.26 -12.56
N ILE A 90 7.57 -13.03 -12.12
CA ILE A 90 6.55 -11.99 -11.95
C ILE A 90 5.96 -11.58 -13.30
N ILE A 91 6.79 -11.44 -14.34
CA ILE A 91 6.35 -11.18 -15.72
C ILE A 91 5.45 -12.32 -16.22
N GLU A 92 5.83 -13.56 -15.97
CA GLU A 92 5.05 -14.74 -16.34
C GLU A 92 3.69 -14.80 -15.62
N LEU A 93 3.65 -14.46 -14.32
CA LEU A 93 2.40 -14.35 -13.56
C LEU A 93 1.47 -13.32 -14.21
N ASP A 94 1.96 -12.11 -14.49
CA ASP A 94 1.13 -11.07 -15.13
C ASP A 94 0.63 -11.53 -16.50
N LYS A 95 1.54 -12.04 -17.35
CA LYS A 95 1.22 -12.52 -18.69
C LYS A 95 0.14 -13.60 -18.65
N LYS A 96 0.21 -14.51 -17.68
CA LYS A 96 -0.72 -15.63 -17.54
C LYS A 96 -2.07 -15.19 -17.01
N TYR A 97 -2.12 -14.31 -16.01
CA TYR A 97 -3.32 -14.08 -15.20
C TYR A 97 -4.04 -12.77 -15.48
N LYS A 98 -3.41 -11.77 -16.11
CA LYS A 98 -4.05 -10.49 -16.39
C LYS A 98 -5.32 -10.62 -17.23
N SER A 99 -5.28 -11.41 -18.30
CA SER A 99 -6.45 -11.65 -19.18
C SER A 99 -7.53 -12.49 -18.51
N GLN A 100 -7.18 -13.19 -17.44
CA GLN A 100 -8.12 -13.96 -16.61
C GLN A 100 -8.71 -13.14 -15.45
N GLY A 101 -8.33 -11.86 -15.34
CA GLY A 101 -8.87 -10.91 -14.36
C GLY A 101 -8.02 -10.74 -13.10
N TYR A 102 -6.79 -11.26 -13.07
CA TYR A 102 -5.84 -11.13 -11.95
C TYR A 102 -4.52 -10.52 -12.43
N PRO A 103 -4.48 -9.22 -12.77
CA PRO A 103 -3.23 -8.55 -13.12
C PRO A 103 -2.27 -8.46 -11.92
N VAL A 104 -0.98 -8.40 -12.23
CA VAL A 104 0.03 -8.09 -11.21
C VAL A 104 0.04 -6.59 -10.92
N ILE A 105 0.21 -6.23 -9.65
CA ILE A 105 0.54 -4.87 -9.21
C ILE A 105 1.83 -4.96 -8.40
N ALA A 106 2.94 -4.49 -8.98
CA ALA A 106 4.23 -4.49 -8.29
C ALA A 106 4.40 -3.17 -7.53
N ILE A 107 4.88 -3.23 -6.29
CA ILE A 107 5.11 -2.06 -5.44
C ILE A 107 6.55 -2.11 -4.93
N ASN A 108 7.30 -1.02 -5.10
CA ASN A 108 8.60 -0.82 -4.48
C ASN A 108 8.42 -0.11 -3.13
N PRO A 109 8.68 -0.78 -1.99
CA PRO A 109 8.47 -0.23 -0.66
C PRO A 109 9.71 0.44 -0.07
N ASN A 110 10.86 0.40 -0.76
CA ASN A 110 12.13 0.77 -0.16
C ASN A 110 12.35 2.29 -0.16
N ASP A 111 12.91 2.83 0.93
CA ASP A 111 13.32 4.24 0.99
C ASP A 111 14.60 4.44 0.14
N PRO A 112 14.56 5.27 -0.92
CA PRO A 112 15.69 5.49 -1.80
C PRO A 112 16.86 6.24 -1.15
N ASN A 113 16.65 6.90 -0.01
CA ASN A 113 17.74 7.50 0.76
C ASN A 113 18.56 6.44 1.50
N VAL A 114 17.97 5.27 1.77
CA VAL A 114 18.65 4.11 2.36
C VAL A 114 19.23 3.23 1.27
N GLN A 115 18.51 3.05 0.17
CA GLN A 115 18.96 2.27 -0.98
C GLN A 115 18.72 3.02 -2.31
N PRO A 116 19.72 3.78 -2.80
CA PRO A 116 19.57 4.59 -4.01
C PRO A 116 19.18 3.84 -5.28
N GLU A 117 19.56 2.57 -5.41
CA GLU A 117 19.18 1.70 -6.54
C GLU A 117 17.66 1.44 -6.62
N ASP A 118 16.92 1.65 -5.53
CA ASP A 118 15.46 1.53 -5.51
C ASP A 118 14.74 2.86 -5.79
N GLY A 119 15.48 3.90 -6.17
CA GLY A 119 14.93 5.19 -6.59
C GLY A 119 14.00 5.10 -7.79
N TYR A 120 13.10 6.08 -7.89
CA TYR A 120 12.07 6.12 -8.94
C TYR A 120 12.65 6.10 -10.37
N GLN A 121 13.79 6.76 -10.61
CA GLN A 121 14.45 6.71 -11.92
C GLN A 121 14.99 5.31 -12.23
N GLN A 122 15.61 4.65 -11.25
CA GLN A 122 16.09 3.28 -11.39
C GLN A 122 14.94 2.29 -11.58
N MET A 123 13.77 2.54 -10.98
CA MET A 123 12.56 1.74 -11.26
C MET A 123 12.13 1.85 -12.73
N ILE A 124 12.15 3.05 -13.31
CA ILE A 124 11.84 3.27 -14.74
C ILE A 124 12.84 2.53 -15.62
N GLU A 125 14.13 2.69 -15.34
CA GLU A 125 15.21 2.03 -16.08
C GLU A 125 15.09 0.51 -16.02
N ARG A 126 14.87 -0.04 -14.81
CA ARG A 126 14.74 -1.48 -14.60
C ARG A 126 13.52 -2.05 -15.31
N ALA A 127 12.38 -1.37 -15.20
CA ALA A 127 11.16 -1.79 -15.88
C ALA A 127 11.31 -1.79 -17.40
N LYS A 128 12.01 -0.78 -17.96
CA LYS A 128 12.33 -0.74 -19.39
C LYS A 128 13.28 -1.87 -19.80
N GLN A 129 14.33 -2.12 -19.02
CA GLN A 129 15.30 -3.18 -19.29
C GLN A 129 14.67 -4.58 -19.29
N LYS A 130 13.77 -4.84 -18.34
CA LYS A 130 13.10 -6.15 -18.18
C LYS A 130 11.78 -6.27 -18.95
N GLY A 131 11.28 -5.17 -19.51
CA GLY A 131 10.02 -5.16 -20.25
C GLY A 131 8.81 -5.40 -19.36
N PHE A 132 8.76 -4.80 -18.17
CA PHE A 132 7.60 -4.92 -17.28
C PHE A 132 6.34 -4.36 -17.96
N THR A 133 5.28 -5.17 -18.02
CA THR A 133 3.98 -4.78 -18.59
C THR A 133 2.91 -4.48 -17.54
N PHE A 134 3.22 -4.77 -16.28
CA PHE A 134 2.37 -4.48 -15.12
C PHE A 134 2.73 -3.12 -14.52
N PRO A 135 1.82 -2.48 -13.76
CA PRO A 135 2.16 -1.30 -12.97
C PRO A 135 3.29 -1.61 -11.98
N TYR A 136 4.30 -0.74 -11.96
CA TYR A 136 5.38 -0.77 -10.99
C TYR A 136 5.37 0.54 -10.20
N LEU A 137 4.83 0.46 -9.00
CA LEU A 137 4.41 1.60 -8.20
C LEU A 137 5.45 1.91 -7.11
N VAL A 138 5.68 3.18 -6.82
CA VAL A 138 6.51 3.59 -5.67
C VAL A 138 5.62 3.86 -4.46
N ASP A 139 5.90 3.19 -3.34
CA ASP A 139 5.29 3.48 -2.03
C ASP A 139 6.05 4.61 -1.34
N GLU A 140 5.93 5.81 -1.92
CA GLU A 140 6.59 7.01 -1.41
C GLU A 140 6.11 7.33 0.02
N GLY A 141 7.06 7.46 0.94
CA GLY A 141 6.75 7.65 2.36
C GLY A 141 6.32 6.38 3.08
N GLN A 142 6.43 5.21 2.44
CA GLN A 142 6.37 3.91 3.13
C GLN A 142 5.05 3.66 3.86
N LYS A 143 3.93 4.03 3.23
CA LYS A 143 2.61 4.01 3.87
C LYS A 143 1.85 2.73 3.59
N ILE A 144 2.10 2.06 2.46
CA ILE A 144 1.32 0.91 2.00
C ILE A 144 1.91 -0.40 2.49
N TYR A 145 3.22 -0.58 2.44
CA TYR A 145 3.82 -1.84 2.89
C TYR A 145 3.51 -2.19 4.36
N PRO A 146 3.43 -1.24 5.33
CA PRO A 146 3.09 -1.57 6.71
C PRO A 146 1.64 -2.05 6.85
N GLN A 147 0.70 -1.47 6.10
CA GLN A 147 -0.71 -1.88 6.08
C GLN A 147 -0.84 -3.31 5.57
N TYR A 148 -0.12 -3.64 4.49
CA TYR A 148 -0.05 -5.01 3.98
C TYR A 148 0.71 -5.95 4.91
N GLY A 149 1.56 -5.45 5.81
CA GLY A 149 2.46 -6.30 6.60
C GLY A 149 3.60 -6.90 5.78
N ALA A 150 3.98 -6.26 4.68
CA ALA A 150 5.09 -6.74 3.89
C ALA A 150 6.41 -6.58 4.66
N THR A 151 7.24 -7.62 4.69
CA THR A 151 8.52 -7.59 5.40
C THR A 151 9.71 -7.92 4.50
N LYS A 152 9.45 -8.48 3.31
CA LYS A 152 10.44 -9.00 2.38
C LYS A 152 10.23 -8.47 0.96
N THR A 153 11.29 -8.52 0.16
CA THR A 153 11.23 -8.33 -1.29
C THR A 153 11.86 -9.56 -2.00
N PRO A 154 11.09 -10.37 -2.75
CA PRO A 154 9.65 -10.22 -2.99
C PRO A 154 8.76 -10.70 -1.83
N HIS A 155 7.53 -10.19 -1.73
CA HIS A 155 6.47 -10.70 -0.86
C HIS A 155 5.10 -10.52 -1.54
N VAL A 156 4.33 -11.60 -1.63
CA VAL A 156 3.11 -11.69 -2.45
C VAL A 156 1.86 -11.65 -1.60
N PHE A 157 0.85 -10.94 -2.09
CA PHE A 157 -0.51 -10.91 -1.58
C PHE A 157 -1.48 -11.14 -2.75
N VAL A 158 -2.21 -12.26 -2.75
CA VAL A 158 -3.29 -12.47 -3.74
C VAL A 158 -4.60 -11.99 -3.14
N LEU A 159 -5.25 -11.09 -3.86
CA LEU A 159 -6.52 -10.49 -3.49
C LEU A 159 -7.63 -11.02 -4.40
N GLN A 160 -8.81 -11.27 -3.84
CA GLN A 160 -10.03 -11.54 -4.59
C GLN A 160 -11.03 -10.41 -4.38
N LYS A 161 -11.66 -9.95 -5.45
CA LYS A 161 -12.73 -8.97 -5.37
C LYS A 161 -14.03 -9.66 -4.98
N GLU A 162 -14.57 -9.31 -3.82
CA GLU A 162 -15.81 -9.85 -3.27
C GLU A 162 -16.69 -8.69 -2.80
N ASN A 163 -17.91 -8.57 -3.34
CA ASN A 163 -18.87 -7.53 -2.95
C ASN A 163 -18.29 -6.10 -2.98
N GLY A 164 -17.45 -5.80 -3.98
CA GLY A 164 -16.79 -4.49 -4.14
C GLY A 164 -15.54 -4.27 -3.29
N LYS A 165 -15.14 -5.24 -2.48
CA LYS A 165 -13.98 -5.20 -1.59
C LYS A 165 -12.85 -6.09 -2.11
N ASN A 166 -11.60 -5.79 -1.76
CA ASN A 166 -10.46 -6.66 -2.08
C ASN A 166 -10.10 -7.50 -0.85
N ILE A 167 -10.36 -8.80 -0.88
CA ILE A 167 -10.14 -9.70 0.25
C ILE A 167 -8.84 -10.47 0.05
N VAL A 168 -7.98 -10.50 1.07
CA VAL A 168 -6.71 -11.24 1.04
C VAL A 168 -6.98 -12.74 1.08
N LYS A 169 -6.52 -13.48 0.07
CA LYS A 169 -6.70 -14.94 -0.05
C LYS A 169 -5.39 -15.72 0.08
N TYR A 170 -4.26 -15.06 -0.14
CA TYR A 170 -2.93 -15.65 0.01
C TYR A 170 -1.90 -14.61 0.42
N ILE A 171 -0.96 -14.98 1.28
CA ILE A 171 0.20 -14.18 1.69
C ILE A 171 1.46 -15.05 1.69
N GLY A 172 2.51 -14.69 0.96
CA GLY A 172 3.77 -15.44 1.06
C GLY A 172 4.70 -15.31 -0.14
N ALA A 173 5.38 -16.41 -0.46
CA ALA A 173 6.32 -16.50 -1.57
C ALA A 173 5.60 -16.67 -2.93
N ILE A 174 6.35 -16.51 -4.02
CA ILE A 174 5.83 -16.83 -5.36
C ILE A 174 5.75 -18.35 -5.55
N ASP A 175 6.81 -19.04 -5.15
CA ASP A 175 7.03 -20.48 -5.27
C ASP A 175 7.97 -20.96 -4.15
N ASN A 176 8.32 -22.25 -4.15
CA ASN A 176 9.18 -22.85 -3.13
C ASN A 176 10.69 -22.76 -3.41
N ASN A 177 11.13 -22.17 -4.52
CA ASN A 177 12.55 -22.11 -4.87
C ASN A 177 12.96 -20.77 -5.47
N TYR A 178 13.57 -19.91 -4.66
CA TYR A 178 14.02 -18.59 -5.12
C TYR A 178 15.20 -18.63 -6.08
N ASP A 179 16.00 -19.69 -6.06
CA ASP A 179 17.30 -19.71 -6.72
C ASP A 179 17.20 -20.16 -8.18
N ASN A 180 16.75 -21.41 -8.39
CA ASN A 180 16.65 -22.01 -9.71
C ASN A 180 15.18 -22.25 -10.10
N PRO A 181 14.66 -21.61 -11.16
CA PRO A 181 13.29 -21.81 -11.61
C PRO A 181 13.00 -23.25 -12.07
N ASN A 182 14.02 -24.01 -12.50
CA ASN A 182 13.84 -25.41 -12.92
C ASN A 182 13.64 -26.37 -11.75
N ASP A 183 13.96 -25.93 -10.53
CA ASP A 183 13.86 -26.73 -9.31
C ASP A 183 12.60 -26.35 -8.50
N VAL A 184 11.66 -25.64 -9.12
CA VAL A 184 10.36 -25.30 -8.52
C VAL A 184 9.43 -26.50 -8.62
N SER A 185 8.95 -26.98 -7.46
CA SER A 185 7.95 -28.05 -7.38
C SER A 185 6.58 -27.57 -6.87
N GLU A 186 6.50 -26.39 -6.26
CA GLU A 186 5.26 -25.81 -5.73
C GLU A 186 5.14 -24.34 -6.16
N TYR A 187 4.02 -23.99 -6.81
CA TYR A 187 3.80 -22.68 -7.43
C TYR A 187 2.77 -21.87 -6.65
N TYR A 188 3.07 -21.54 -5.38
CA TYR A 188 2.11 -21.01 -4.40
C TYR A 188 1.18 -19.91 -4.91
N ALA A 189 1.72 -18.83 -5.48
CA ALA A 189 0.90 -17.71 -5.94
C ALA A 189 0.01 -18.12 -7.12
N GLN A 190 0.54 -18.95 -8.03
CA GLN A 190 -0.21 -19.46 -9.17
C GLN A 190 -1.30 -20.44 -8.73
N ASP A 191 -1.02 -21.33 -7.78
CA ASP A 191 -1.98 -22.29 -7.25
C ASP A 191 -3.13 -21.59 -6.53
N ALA A 192 -2.83 -20.53 -5.77
CA ALA A 192 -3.83 -19.67 -5.17
C ALA A 192 -4.73 -19.04 -6.25
N VAL A 193 -4.16 -18.34 -7.24
CA VAL A 193 -4.94 -17.69 -8.30
C VAL A 193 -5.76 -18.70 -9.12
N ASN A 194 -5.19 -19.88 -9.43
CA ASN A 194 -5.90 -20.96 -10.13
C ASN A 194 -7.12 -21.45 -9.34
N ALA A 195 -7.00 -21.65 -8.03
CA ALA A 195 -8.12 -22.04 -7.19
C ALA A 195 -9.22 -20.97 -7.21
N LEU A 196 -8.84 -19.69 -7.05
CA LEU A 196 -9.80 -18.57 -7.08
C LEU A 196 -10.52 -18.44 -8.42
N ILE A 197 -9.83 -18.66 -9.55
CA ILE A 197 -10.43 -18.65 -10.88
C ILE A 197 -11.48 -19.77 -11.04
N LYS A 198 -11.23 -20.93 -10.42
CA LYS A 198 -12.15 -22.09 -10.42
C LYS A 198 -13.28 -21.97 -9.39
N GLY A 199 -13.23 -20.98 -8.50
CA GLY A 199 -14.14 -20.90 -7.35
C GLY A 199 -13.84 -21.96 -6.27
N GLU A 200 -12.61 -22.48 -6.24
CA GLU A 200 -12.14 -23.45 -5.27
C GLU A 200 -11.42 -22.76 -4.09
N PRO A 201 -11.41 -23.36 -2.88
CA PRO A 201 -10.66 -22.83 -1.76
C PRO A 201 -9.14 -22.90 -2.02
N VAL A 202 -8.42 -21.84 -1.65
CA VAL A 202 -6.95 -21.82 -1.68
C VAL A 202 -6.41 -22.78 -0.61
N LYS A 203 -5.74 -23.85 -1.03
CA LYS A 203 -5.24 -24.91 -0.12
C LYS A 203 -4.15 -24.40 0.83
N MET A 204 -3.19 -23.65 0.31
CA MET A 204 -2.12 -23.04 1.09
C MET A 204 -2.28 -21.54 1.05
N THR A 205 -2.84 -20.98 2.11
CA THR A 205 -3.16 -19.55 2.21
C THR A 205 -1.98 -18.72 2.72
N LYS A 206 -0.97 -19.34 3.33
CA LYS A 206 0.23 -18.67 3.81
C LYS A 206 1.49 -19.49 3.56
N THR A 207 2.56 -18.84 3.13
CA THR A 207 3.92 -19.39 3.15
C THR A 207 4.93 -18.34 3.58
N VAL A 208 6.16 -18.76 3.87
CA VAL A 208 7.23 -17.85 4.28
C VAL A 208 7.85 -17.19 3.06
N ALA A 209 7.76 -15.86 2.97
CA ALA A 209 8.48 -15.11 1.94
C ALA A 209 9.99 -15.11 2.20
N ILE A 210 10.78 -15.42 1.17
CA ILE A 210 12.24 -15.46 1.22
C ILE A 210 12.78 -14.29 0.39
N GLY A 211 13.54 -13.41 1.03
CA GLY A 211 14.12 -12.25 0.37
C GLY A 211 14.82 -11.29 1.32
N CYS A 212 15.29 -10.17 0.77
CA CYS A 212 15.85 -9.07 1.55
C CYS A 212 14.74 -8.41 2.39
N THR A 213 15.10 -7.83 3.54
CA THR A 213 14.19 -6.95 4.28
C THR A 213 13.95 -5.65 3.52
N ILE A 214 12.75 -5.09 3.69
CA ILE A 214 12.39 -3.74 3.22
C ILE A 214 13.34 -2.70 3.84
N LYS A 215 13.76 -1.72 3.03
CA LYS A 215 14.72 -0.68 3.43
C LYS A 215 13.97 0.50 4.01
N VAL A 216 14.15 0.72 5.31
CA VAL A 216 13.52 1.79 6.08
C VAL A 216 14.60 2.66 6.71
N LYS A 217 14.35 3.96 6.87
CA LYS A 217 15.20 4.81 7.72
C LYS A 217 15.10 4.31 9.16
N LYS A 218 16.25 4.25 9.83
CA LYS A 218 16.32 3.96 11.27
C LYS A 218 16.09 5.23 12.07
#